data_AF-A0A2V8JNK9-F1
#
_entry.id   AF-A0A2V8JNK9-F1
#
_cell.length_a   1.000
_cell.length_b   1.000
_cell.length_c   1.000
_cell.angle_alpha   90.00
_cell.angle_beta   90.00
_cell.angle_gamma   90.00
#
_symmetry.space_group_name_H-M   'P 1'
#
loop_
_entity.id
_entity.type
_entity.pdbx_description
1 polymer ?
#
loop_
_entity_poly.entity_id
_entity_poly.type
_entity_poly.pdbx_seq_one_letter_code
_entity_poly.pdbx_strand_id
1 'polypeptide(L)' 'GRIYFVGTTGTLAVFKQMDPDHYQLLGKVPTGALAKTGLYVPELKRMYVAVPKHLVQTPPYGANDHIVEEAHLMVFDYLP' A
#
# COMPACT_ATOMS: atom_id res chain seq x y z
N GLY A 1 -15.43 0.39 -12.84
CA GLY A 1 -15.23 0.11 -11.39
C GLY A 1 -13.94 0.75 -10.91
N ARG A 2 -13.64 0.66 -9.61
CA ARG A 2 -12.31 1.01 -9.07
C ARG A 2 -11.47 -0.25 -8.90
N ILE A 3 -10.18 -0.16 -9.21
CA ILE A 3 -9.19 -1.19 -8.96
C ILE A 3 -8.15 -0.64 -7.99
N TYR A 4 -7.92 -1.38 -6.91
CA TYR A 4 -6.94 -1.06 -5.89
C TYR A 4 -5.70 -1.92 -6.11
N PHE A 5 -4.59 -1.29 -6.47
CA PHE A 5 -3.33 -1.96 -6.73
C PHE A 5 -2.35 -1.69 -5.59
N VAL A 6 -2.16 -2.70 -4.74
CA VAL A 6 -1.17 -2.69 -3.66
C VAL A 6 0.11 -3.32 -4.19
N GLY A 7 1.23 -2.60 -4.12
CA GLY A 7 2.52 -3.06 -4.62
C GLY A 7 3.69 -2.64 -3.74
N THR A 8 4.88 -3.20 -4.03
CA THR A 8 6.10 -2.99 -3.21
C THR A 8 6.68 -1.59 -3.24
N THR A 9 6.08 -0.67 -4.00
CA THR A 9 6.59 0.69 -4.20
C THR A 9 6.30 1.62 -3.02
N GLY A 10 5.72 1.10 -1.92
CA GLY A 10 5.31 1.91 -0.77
C GLY A 10 4.09 2.78 -1.06
N THR A 11 3.29 2.41 -2.07
CA THR A 11 2.06 3.11 -2.41
C THR A 11 0.94 2.13 -2.80
N LEU A 12 -0.28 2.50 -2.46
CA LEU A 12 -1.51 1.96 -3.02
C LEU A 12 -1.94 2.86 -4.19
N ALA A 13 -1.97 2.31 -5.40
CA ALA A 13 -2.47 3.01 -6.58
C ALA A 13 -3.95 2.68 -6.80
N VAL A 14 -4.73 3.71 -7.14
CA VAL A 14 -6.16 3.54 -7.44
C VAL A 14 -6.41 3.85 -8.90
N PHE A 15 -7.01 2.90 -9.60
CA PHE A 15 -7.36 3.03 -11.01
C PHE A 15 -8.87 3.02 -11.19
N LYS A 16 -9.36 3.83 -12.13
CA LYS A 16 -10.71 3.72 -12.70
C LYS A 16 -10.62 2.87 -13.96
N GLN A 17 -11.32 1.74 -13.97
CA GLN A 17 -11.53 0.98 -15.19
C GLN A 17 -12.53 1.74 -16.07
N MET A 18 -12.08 2.15 -17.25
CA MET A 18 -12.88 2.89 -18.23
C MET A 18 -13.62 1.91 -19.16
N ASP A 19 -12.91 0.86 -19.57
CA ASP A 19 -13.41 -0.28 -20.33
C ASP A 19 -12.52 -1.52 -20.02
N PRO A 20 -12.73 -2.71 -20.62
CA PRO A 20 -11.97 -3.91 -20.29
C PRO A 20 -10.45 -3.78 -20.38
N ASP A 21 -9.93 -2.94 -21.28
CA ASP A 21 -8.50 -2.83 -21.59
C ASP A 21 -7.91 -1.47 -21.23
N HIS A 22 -8.73 -0.47 -20.90
CA HIS A 22 -8.27 0.86 -20.53
C HIS A 22 -8.54 1.22 -19.06
N TYR A 23 -7.46 1.64 -18.38
CA TYR A 23 -7.47 2.00 -16.96
C TYR A 23 -6.83 3.38 -16.76
N GLN A 24 -7.53 4.26 -16.03
CA GLN A 24 -7.04 5.59 -15.70
C GLN A 24 -6.56 5.62 -14.25
N LEU A 25 -5.31 6.05 -14.01
CA LEU A 25 -4.81 6.30 -12.65
C LEU A 25 -5.54 7.49 -12.04
N LEU A 26 -6.23 7.28 -10.92
CA LEU A 26 -6.89 8.33 -10.14
C LEU A 26 -5.95 8.96 -9.12
N GLY A 27 -5.04 8.16 -8.56
CA GLY A 27 -4.07 8.65 -7.58
C GLY A 27 -3.28 7.53 -6.92
N LYS A 28 -2.31 7.94 -6.10
CA LYS A 28 -1.50 7.05 -5.26
C LYS A 28 -1.55 7.56 -3.83
N VAL A 29 -1.71 6.64 -2.88
CA VAL A 29 -1.68 6.93 -1.45
C VAL A 29 -0.47 6.20 -0.85
N PRO A 30 0.34 6.86 -0.01
CA PRO A 30 1.45 6.20 0.67
C PRO A 30 1.00 5.00 1.52
N THR A 31 1.78 3.94 1.50
CA THR A 31 1.65 2.78 2.39
C THR A 31 3.00 2.49 3.05
N GLY A 32 3.02 1.58 4.03
CA GLY A 32 4.26 1.05 4.58
C GLY A 32 5.10 0.38 3.49
N ALA A 33 6.41 0.37 3.70
CA ALA A 33 7.33 -0.25 2.76
C ALA A 33 7.03 -1.76 2.66
N LEU A 34 7.26 -2.32 1.47
CA LEU A 34 7.03 -3.74 1.18
C LEU A 34 5.59 -4.24 1.42
N ALA A 35 4.61 -3.35 1.60
CA ALA A 35 3.21 -3.71 1.64
C ALA A 35 2.77 -4.26 0.28
N LYS A 36 2.39 -5.54 0.23
CA LYS A 36 2.00 -6.24 -1.02
C LYS A 36 0.58 -6.81 -0.98
N THR A 37 -0.01 -6.86 0.20
CA THR A 37 -1.29 -7.51 0.43
C THR A 37 -2.28 -6.47 0.91
N GLY A 38 -3.45 -6.44 0.28
CA GLY A 38 -4.54 -5.60 0.74
C GLY A 38 -5.91 -6.23 0.48
N LEU A 39 -6.88 -5.76 1.24
CA LEU A 39 -8.26 -6.21 1.22
C LEU A 39 -9.18 -4.98 1.25
N TYR A 40 -9.99 -4.84 0.22
CA TYR A 40 -11.11 -3.89 0.23
C TYR A 40 -12.35 -4.60 0.77
N VAL A 41 -12.98 -4.03 1.79
CA VAL A 41 -14.23 -4.52 2.39
C VAL A 41 -15.36 -3.56 2.00
N PRO A 42 -16.20 -3.92 1.01
CA PRO A 42 -17.24 -3.03 0.49
C PRO A 42 -18.27 -2.59 1.54
N GLU A 43 -18.63 -3.48 2.45
CA GLU A 43 -19.62 -3.25 3.52
C GLU A 43 -19.17 -2.14 4.48
N LEU A 44 -17.85 -2.02 4.68
CA LEU A 44 -17.22 -1.00 5.51
C LEU A 44 -16.73 0.20 4.70
N LYS A 45 -16.76 0.11 3.36
CA LYS A 45 -16.13 1.06 2.42
C LYS A 45 -14.66 1.33 2.77
N ARG A 46 -13.95 0.30 3.23
CA ARG A 46 -12.64 0.45 3.87
C ARG A 46 -11.60 -0.45 3.22
N MET A 47 -10.40 0.09 3.04
CA MET A 47 -9.25 -0.65 2.54
C MET A 47 -8.29 -0.96 3.69
N TYR A 48 -7.87 -2.22 3.78
CA TYR A 48 -6.85 -2.70 4.70
C TYR A 48 -5.61 -3.06 3.89
N VAL A 49 -4.44 -2.61 4.33
CA VAL A 49 -3.16 -2.94 3.70
C VAL A 49 -2.22 -3.50 4.76
N ALA A 50 -1.74 -4.72 4.54
CA ALA A 50 -0.81 -5.39 5.45
C ALA A 50 0.63 -4.99 5.12
N VAL A 51 1.30 -4.43 6.12
CA VAL A 51 2.72 -4.11 6.08
C VAL A 51 3.45 -5.23 6.81
N PRO A 52 4.35 -5.98 6.14
CA PRO A 52 5.09 -7.04 6.80
C PRO A 52 6.16 -6.46 7.72
N LYS A 53 6.56 -7.23 8.73
CA LYS A 53 7.74 -6.90 9.53
C LYS A 53 8.97 -6.84 8.62
N HIS A 54 9.75 -5.78 8.71
CA HIS A 54 10.95 -5.62 7.89
C HIS A 54 12.00 -4.73 8.57
N LEU A 55 13.24 -4.83 8.08
CA LEU A 55 14.33 -3.97 8.51
C LEU A 55 14.36 -2.72 7.64
N VAL A 56 14.45 -1.56 8.29
CA VAL A 56 14.67 -0.27 7.64
C VAL A 56 16.09 0.16 7.95
N GLN A 57 16.92 0.29 6.92
CA GLN A 57 18.29 0.77 7.09
C GLN A 57 18.27 2.28 7.33
N THR A 58 18.92 2.72 8.40
CA THR A 58 19.04 4.14 8.72
C THR A 58 20.43 4.67 8.35
N PRO A 59 20.55 5.88 7.77
CA PRO A 59 21.85 6.54 7.57
C PRO A 59 22.62 6.63 8.91
N PRO A 60 23.94 6.37 8.94
CA PRO A 60 24.88 6.30 7.81
C PRO A 60 24.98 4.93 7.08
N TYR A 61 23.96 4.08 7.12
CA TYR A 61 23.93 2.77 6.43
C TYR A 61 25.04 1.82 6.90
N GLY A 62 25.44 1.90 8.17
CA GLY A 62 26.26 0.88 8.79
C GLY A 62 25.55 -0.47 8.72
N ALA A 63 26.32 -1.55 8.57
CA ALA A 63 25.78 -2.92 8.40
C ALA A 63 24.89 -3.40 9.57
N ASN A 64 24.94 -2.71 10.72
CA ASN A 64 24.13 -3.00 11.90
C ASN A 64 23.18 -1.85 12.28
N ASP A 65 23.13 -0.76 11.50
CA ASP A 65 22.30 0.41 11.78
C ASP A 65 20.93 0.27 11.11
N HIS A 66 20.09 -0.56 11.72
CA HIS A 66 18.73 -0.83 11.23
C HIS A 66 17.71 -0.68 12.34
N ILE A 67 16.56 -0.12 12.00
CA ILE A 67 15.36 -0.20 12.84
C ILE A 67 14.46 -1.32 12.31
N VAL A 68 13.76 -1.98 13.23
CA VAL A 68 12.77 -2.99 12.89
C VAL A 68 11.41 -2.31 12.84
N GLU A 69 10.77 -2.34 11.69
CA GLU A 69 9.35 -2.00 11.59
C GLU A 69 8.55 -3.28 11.83
N GLU A 70 7.70 -3.28 12.85
CA GLU A 70 6.85 -4.43 13.16
C GLU A 70 5.67 -4.55 12.17
N ALA A 71 5.19 -5.77 12.00
CA ALA A 71 4.05 -6.03 11.13
C ALA A 71 2.80 -5.31 11.65
N HIS A 72 2.07 -4.64 10.77
CA HIS A 72 0.87 -3.92 11.13
C HIS A 72 -0.09 -3.77 9.95
N LEU A 73 -1.34 -3.40 10.26
CA LEU A 73 -2.35 -3.05 9.26
C LEU A 73 -2.46 -1.53 9.16
N MET A 74 -2.37 -1.03 7.94
CA MET A 74 -2.84 0.31 7.61
C MET A 74 -4.29 0.25 7.16
N VAL A 75 -5.06 1.26 7.53
CA VAL A 75 -6.49 1.35 7.27
C VAL A 75 -6.79 2.66 6.54
N PHE A 76 -7.52 2.57 5.44
CA PHE A 76 -7.93 3.73 4.65
C PHE A 76 -9.45 3.77 4.52
N ASP A 77 -10.06 4.82 5.07
CA ASP A 77 -11.50 5.09 4.94
C ASP A 77 -11.85 5.81 3.65
N TYR A 78 -10.89 6.54 3.06
CA TYR A 78 -11.07 7.28 1.83
C TYR A 78 -9.90 7.04 0.86
N LEU A 79 -10.25 6.77 -0.39
CA LEU A 79 -9.30 6.57 -1.48
C LEU A 79 -9.80 7.31 -2.74
N PRO A 80 -8.88 7.85 -3.57
CA PRO A 80 -9.19 8.54 -4.82
C PRO A 80 -10.15 7.80 -5.76
#